data_AF-A0A086A0Q8-F1
#
_entry.id   AF-A0A086A0Q8-F1
#
_cell.length_a   1.000
_cell.length_b   1.000
_cell.length_c   1.000
_cell.angle_alpha   90.00
_cell.angle_beta   90.00
_cell.angle_gamma   90.00
#
_symmetry.space_group_name_H-M   'P 1'
#
loop_
_entity.id
_entity.type
_entity.pdbx_description
1 polymer ?
#
loop_
_entity_poly.entity_id
_entity_poly.type
_entity_poly.pdbx_seq_one_letter_code
_entity_poly.pdbx_strand_id
1 'polypeptide(L)'
;MQKEKLRLLRKRKGYTQQQIADIIATDVSNYSRKESGDVRIIHDEWEKIARFLDVSMEEIYEDEDAKVVVNNDHPVYNDNSSGGNINNQFNSIPGSIIENLQGYIALLKEENERLKEELKSPTRKR
;
A
#
# COMPACT_ATOMS: atom_id res chain seq x y z
N MET A 1 2.85 8.13 -0.34
CA MET A 1 3.65 9.32 0.02
C MET A 1 4.42 9.77 -1.21
N GLN A 2 4.86 11.04 -1.29
CA GLN A 2 5.68 11.51 -2.43
C GLN A 2 7.00 10.72 -2.50
N LYS A 3 7.40 10.32 -3.72
CA LYS A 3 8.63 9.58 -3.99
C LYS A 3 9.83 10.52 -4.02
N GLU A 4 10.22 11.00 -2.86
CA GLU A 4 11.22 12.06 -2.73
C GLU A 4 12.62 11.59 -3.16
N LYS A 5 13.01 10.34 -2.91
CA LYS A 5 14.30 9.79 -3.40
C LYS A 5 14.36 9.82 -4.92
N LEU A 6 13.32 9.30 -5.57
CA LEU A 6 13.20 9.27 -7.02
C LEU A 6 13.22 10.70 -7.60
N ARG A 7 12.40 11.60 -7.03
CA ARG A 7 12.28 12.99 -7.48
C ARG A 7 13.59 13.76 -7.36
N LEU A 8 14.28 13.65 -6.23
CA LEU A 8 15.56 14.31 -6.00
C LEU A 8 16.64 13.77 -6.93
N LEU A 9 16.72 12.45 -7.10
CA LEU A 9 17.67 11.83 -8.01
C LEU A 9 17.45 12.28 -9.45
N ARG A 10 16.21 12.25 -9.92
CA ARG A 10 15.82 12.69 -11.27
C ARG A 10 16.26 14.13 -11.53
N LYS A 11 15.95 15.04 -10.60
CA LYS A 11 16.35 16.46 -10.69
C LYS A 11 17.86 16.62 -10.66
N ARG A 12 18.57 15.89 -9.79
CA ARG A 12 20.04 15.91 -9.69
C ARG A 12 20.70 15.45 -10.99
N LYS A 13 20.14 14.46 -11.68
CA LYS A 13 20.60 13.99 -13.00
C LYS A 13 20.10 14.84 -14.17
N GLY A 14 19.28 15.87 -13.92
CA GLY A 14 18.79 16.80 -14.95
C GLY A 14 17.66 16.25 -15.83
N TYR A 15 17.01 15.16 -15.43
CA TYR A 15 15.94 14.55 -16.21
C TYR A 15 14.58 15.20 -15.94
N THR A 16 13.77 15.33 -16.99
CA THR A 16 12.39 15.83 -16.90
C THR A 16 11.42 14.69 -16.57
N GLN A 17 10.21 15.04 -16.11
CA GLN A 17 9.14 14.06 -15.92
C GLN A 17 8.72 13.40 -17.25
N GLN A 18 8.77 14.15 -18.37
CA GLN A 18 8.51 13.63 -19.70
C GLN A 18 9.48 12.50 -20.06
N GLN A 19 10.79 12.71 -19.85
CA GLN A 19 11.79 11.70 -20.18
C GLN A 19 11.59 10.39 -19.41
N ILE A 20 11.18 10.45 -18.14
CA ILE A 20 10.88 9.24 -17.39
C ILE A 20 9.57 8.59 -17.88
N ALA A 21 8.55 9.41 -18.16
CA ALA A 21 7.28 8.93 -18.68
C ALA A 21 7.44 8.16 -20.01
N ASP A 22 8.30 8.66 -20.90
CA ASP A 22 8.62 8.02 -22.18
C ASP A 22 9.25 6.63 -21.98
N ILE A 23 10.12 6.46 -20.98
CA ILE A 23 10.81 5.20 -20.68
C ILE A 23 9.87 4.13 -20.15
N ILE A 24 8.87 4.53 -19.36
CA ILE A 24 7.85 3.60 -18.84
C ILE A 24 6.59 3.55 -19.70
N ALA A 25 6.61 4.13 -20.90
CA ALA A 25 5.51 4.15 -21.85
C ALA A 25 4.19 4.67 -21.26
N THR A 26 4.25 5.81 -20.56
CA THR A 26 3.09 6.51 -20.00
C THR A 26 3.11 7.99 -20.36
N ASP A 27 2.02 8.71 -20.08
CA ASP A 27 1.98 10.17 -20.18
C ASP A 27 2.58 10.89 -18.94
N VAL A 28 2.97 12.15 -19.13
CA VAL A 28 3.57 12.99 -18.09
C VAL A 28 2.67 13.15 -16.87
N SER A 29 1.36 13.27 -17.07
CA SER A 29 0.40 13.47 -15.98
C SER A 29 0.32 12.23 -15.10
N ASN A 30 0.27 11.03 -15.70
CA ASN A 30 0.30 9.77 -14.95
C ASN A 30 1.65 9.58 -14.23
N TYR A 31 2.78 9.86 -14.88
CA TYR A 31 4.07 9.81 -14.20
C TYR A 31 4.17 10.84 -13.06
N SER A 32 3.63 12.05 -13.23
CA SER A 32 3.59 13.07 -12.18
C SER A 32 2.82 12.58 -10.95
N ARG A 33 1.66 11.92 -11.16
CA ARG A 33 0.86 11.28 -10.10
C ARG A 33 1.59 10.11 -9.43
N LYS A 34 2.41 9.39 -10.19
CA LYS A 34 3.27 8.32 -9.67
C LYS A 34 4.39 8.87 -8.78
N GLU A 35 5.06 9.93 -9.23
CA GLU A 35 6.13 10.60 -8.49
C GLU A 35 5.59 11.33 -7.24
N SER A 36 4.36 11.88 -7.27
CA SER A 36 3.68 12.46 -6.10
C SER A 36 3.14 11.41 -5.13
N GLY A 37 3.08 10.14 -5.52
CA GLY A 37 2.53 9.05 -4.70
C GLY A 37 1.01 9.03 -4.63
N ASP A 38 0.33 9.58 -5.63
CA ASP A 38 -1.11 9.44 -5.85
C ASP A 38 -1.43 8.14 -6.62
N VAL A 39 -0.49 7.65 -7.42
CA VAL A 39 -0.57 6.39 -8.18
C VAL A 39 0.65 5.54 -7.86
N ARG A 40 0.47 4.23 -7.74
CA ARG A 40 1.58 3.30 -7.50
C ARG A 40 2.47 3.17 -8.75
N ILE A 41 3.78 3.12 -8.55
CA ILE A 41 4.75 2.65 -9.55
C ILE A 41 4.86 1.12 -9.41
N ILE A 42 4.59 0.38 -10.48
CA ILE A 42 4.72 -1.09 -10.45
C ILE A 42 6.18 -1.52 -10.54
N HIS A 43 6.49 -2.75 -10.14
CA HIS A 43 7.86 -3.27 -10.10
C HIS A 43 8.61 -3.11 -11.44
N ASP A 44 7.98 -3.48 -12.54
CA ASP A 44 8.59 -3.35 -13.88
C ASP A 44 8.90 -1.90 -14.26
N GLU A 45 8.11 -0.95 -13.78
CA GLU A 45 8.37 0.48 -13.99
C GLU A 45 9.54 0.93 -13.13
N TRP A 46 9.64 0.46 -11.89
CA TRP A 46 10.81 0.72 -11.05
C TRP A 46 12.10 0.22 -11.69
N GLU A 47 12.11 -0.98 -12.28
CA GLU A 47 13.28 -1.51 -12.97
C GLU A 47 13.68 -0.64 -14.18
N LYS A 48 12.72 -0.24 -15.00
CA LYS A 48 12.97 0.61 -16.17
C LYS A 48 13.53 1.98 -15.75
N ILE A 49 12.96 2.58 -14.71
CA ILE A 49 13.42 3.86 -14.16
C ILE A 49 14.82 3.72 -13.58
N ALA A 50 15.09 2.69 -12.79
CA ALA A 50 16.41 2.43 -12.19
C ALA A 50 17.48 2.28 -13.27
N ARG A 51 17.19 1.49 -14.31
CA ARG A 51 18.07 1.31 -15.47
C ARG A 51 18.33 2.61 -16.22
N PHE A 52 17.30 3.41 -16.47
CA PHE A 52 17.45 4.69 -17.16
C PHE A 52 18.25 5.70 -16.33
N LEU A 53 18.01 5.71 -15.03
CA LEU A 53 18.73 6.54 -14.09
C LEU A 53 20.09 5.96 -13.71
N ASP A 54 20.53 4.82 -14.25
CA ASP A 54 21.81 4.17 -13.93
C ASP A 54 22.07 4.09 -12.41
N VAL A 55 21.12 3.51 -11.69
CA VAL A 55 21.14 3.28 -10.23
C VAL A 55 20.49 1.94 -9.90
N SER A 56 20.73 1.41 -8.71
CA SER A 56 20.01 0.24 -8.23
C SER A 56 18.57 0.60 -7.81
N MET A 57 17.67 -0.39 -7.81
CA MET A 57 16.28 -0.17 -7.39
C MET A 57 16.22 0.29 -5.93
N GLU A 58 17.06 -0.27 -5.07
CA GLU A 58 17.12 0.02 -3.63
C GLU A 58 17.45 1.50 -3.33
N GLU A 59 18.18 2.17 -4.22
CA GLU A 59 18.51 3.59 -4.07
C GLU A 59 17.31 4.52 -4.26
N ILE A 60 16.37 4.14 -5.12
CA ILE A 60 15.21 4.97 -5.49
C ILE A 60 13.90 4.46 -4.91
N TYR A 61 13.86 3.21 -4.48
CA TYR A 61 12.67 2.57 -3.98
C TYR A 61 12.28 3.16 -2.63
N GLU A 62 11.00 3.51 -2.54
CA GLU A 62 10.33 3.97 -1.33
C GLU A 62 9.04 3.19 -1.23
N ASP A 63 8.85 2.49 -0.11
CA ASP A 63 7.64 1.71 0.11
C ASP A 63 6.39 2.60 0.05
N GLU A 64 5.32 2.03 -0.51
CA GLU A 64 4.00 2.61 -0.33
C GLU A 64 3.54 2.24 1.08
N ASP A 65 3.52 3.19 2.01
CA ASP A 65 2.59 3.09 3.13
C ASP A 65 1.23 2.74 2.53
N ALA A 66 0.62 1.66 2.98
CA ALA A 66 -0.62 1.15 2.44
C ALA A 66 -1.73 2.21 2.59
N LYS A 67 -1.83 3.13 1.63
CA LYS A 67 -3.02 3.93 1.42
C LYS A 67 -4.09 2.92 1.07
N VAL A 68 -4.95 2.62 2.05
CA VAL A 68 -6.19 1.89 1.84
C VAL A 68 -6.97 2.71 0.81
N VAL A 69 -6.90 2.28 -0.45
CA VAL A 69 -7.75 2.83 -1.50
C VAL A 69 -9.15 2.29 -1.22
N VAL A 70 -9.97 3.07 -0.51
CA VAL A 70 -11.39 2.77 -0.35
C VAL A 70 -12.05 3.06 -1.71
N ASN A 71 -12.20 2.02 -2.53
CA ASN A 71 -12.99 2.08 -3.75
C ASN A 71 -14.46 2.32 -3.35
N ASN A 72 -14.94 3.55 -3.49
CA ASN A 72 -16.36 3.89 -3.31
C ASN A 72 -17.19 3.56 -4.57
N ASP A 73 -16.91 2.44 -5.25
CA ASP A 73 -17.64 2.01 -6.45
C ASP A 73 -19.05 1.46 -6.14
N HIS A 74 -19.54 1.65 -4.91
CA HIS A 74 -20.93 1.46 -4.58
C HIS A 74 -21.64 2.83 -4.56
N PRO A 75 -22.74 3.01 -5.33
CA PRO A 75 -23.54 4.22 -5.22
C PRO A 75 -24.27 4.19 -3.87
N VAL A 76 -23.61 4.69 -2.83
CA VAL A 76 -24.26 5.03 -1.58
C VAL A 76 -24.96 6.36 -1.83
N TYR A 77 -26.29 6.34 -1.91
CA TYR A 77 -27.10 7.55 -1.99
C TYR A 77 -26.76 8.45 -0.78
N ASN A 78 -25.95 9.48 -1.03
CA ASN A 78 -25.56 10.46 -0.02
C ASN A 78 -26.61 11.58 0.03
N ASP A 79 -27.68 11.38 0.80
CA ASP A 79 -28.61 12.45 1.18
C ASP A 79 -28.07 13.24 2.38
N ASN A 80 -26.88 13.82 2.22
CA ASN A 80 -26.49 14.89 3.14
C ASN A 80 -25.72 15.97 2.39
N SER A 81 -26.47 16.98 1.98
CA SER A 81 -25.95 18.27 1.54
C SER A 81 -25.37 18.99 2.75
N SER A 82 -24.10 18.74 3.09
CA SER A 82 -23.28 19.63 3.92
C SER A 82 -21.80 19.25 3.77
N GLY A 83 -21.05 20.08 3.05
CA GLY A 83 -19.62 19.91 2.86
C GLY A 83 -18.86 19.94 4.17
N GLY A 84 -17.93 18.99 4.32
CA GLY A 84 -16.88 19.01 5.33
C GLY A 84 -17.20 18.22 6.59
N ASN A 85 -16.85 16.93 6.60
CA ASN A 85 -16.10 16.24 7.68
C ASN A 85 -16.12 14.72 7.42
N ILE A 86 -15.13 14.22 6.67
CA ILE A 86 -14.96 12.78 6.40
C ILE A 86 -14.28 12.06 7.60
N ASN A 87 -13.88 12.79 8.64
CA ASN A 87 -13.08 12.23 9.76
C ASN A 87 -13.89 11.55 10.88
N ASN A 88 -15.24 11.59 10.86
CA ASN A 88 -16.05 11.09 11.97
C ASN A 88 -16.66 9.70 11.78
N GLN A 89 -16.44 9.04 10.63
CA GLN A 89 -17.06 7.72 10.38
C GLN A 89 -16.34 6.54 11.07
N PHE A 90 -15.13 6.76 11.63
CA PHE A 90 -14.38 5.72 12.34
C PHE A 90 -14.75 5.59 13.84
N ASN A 91 -15.54 6.51 14.40
CA ASN A 91 -15.78 6.60 15.84
C ASN A 91 -17.02 5.82 16.34
N SER A 92 -17.50 4.81 15.62
CA SER A 92 -18.72 4.10 16.01
C SER A 92 -18.67 2.58 15.80
N ILE A 93 -17.51 1.96 16.04
CA ILE A 93 -17.47 0.50 16.24
C ILE A 93 -17.95 0.21 17.68
N PRO A 94 -19.09 -0.45 17.89
CA PRO A 94 -19.58 -0.78 19.22
C PRO A 94 -18.57 -1.64 19.98
N GLY A 95 -18.34 -1.34 21.27
CA GLY A 95 -17.38 -2.08 22.11
C GLY A 95 -17.64 -3.58 22.16
N SER A 96 -18.90 -4.01 22.06
CA SER A 96 -19.28 -5.43 21.97
C SER A 96 -18.71 -6.15 20.75
N ILE A 97 -18.56 -5.48 19.62
CA ILE A 97 -17.93 -6.04 18.42
C ILE A 97 -16.43 -6.19 18.65
N ILE A 98 -15.80 -5.20 19.28
CA ILE A 98 -14.37 -5.23 19.61
C ILE A 98 -14.06 -6.38 20.56
N GLU A 99 -14.86 -6.56 21.61
CA GLU A 99 -14.72 -7.65 22.57
C GLU A 99 -14.90 -9.02 21.91
N ASN A 100 -15.91 -9.16 21.04
CA ASN A 100 -16.13 -10.41 20.31
C ASN A 100 -14.94 -10.76 19.40
N LEU A 101 -14.42 -9.79 18.65
CA LEU A 101 -13.25 -9.97 17.78
C LEU A 101 -11.99 -10.32 18.58
N GLN A 102 -11.77 -9.67 19.72
CA GLN A 102 -10.66 -9.99 20.62
C GLN A 102 -10.77 -11.42 21.17
N GLY A 103 -11.96 -11.87 21.55
CA GLY A 103 -12.22 -13.24 21.97
C GLY A 103 -11.92 -14.26 20.86
N TYR A 104 -12.36 -13.97 19.63
CA TYR A 104 -12.07 -14.84 18.49
C TYR A 104 -10.57 -14.92 18.17
N ILE A 105 -9.85 -13.79 18.25
CA ILE A 105 -8.39 -13.76 18.10
C ILE A 105 -7.69 -14.61 19.17
N ALA A 106 -8.17 -14.58 20.41
CA ALA A 106 -7.61 -15.40 21.49
C ALA A 106 -7.77 -16.91 21.19
N LEU A 107 -8.98 -17.33 20.81
CA LEU A 107 -9.27 -18.73 20.44
C LEU A 107 -8.41 -19.20 19.26
N LEU A 108 -8.26 -18.37 18.22
CA LEU A 108 -7.43 -18.70 17.07
C LEU A 108 -5.94 -18.83 17.45
N LYS A 109 -5.45 -17.99 18.36
CA LYS A 109 -4.05 -18.09 18.82
C LYS A 109 -3.82 -19.37 19.60
N GLU A 110 -4.74 -19.73 20.49
CA GLU A 110 -4.68 -20.97 21.27
C GLU A 110 -4.68 -22.20 20.36
N GLU A 111 -5.59 -22.24 19.38
CA GLU A 111 -5.68 -23.35 18.42
C GLU A 111 -4.40 -23.47 17.59
N ASN A 112 -3.81 -22.34 17.16
CA ASN A 112 -2.55 -22.34 16.43
C ASN A 112 -1.39 -22.90 17.26
N GLU A 113 -1.33 -22.60 18.56
CA GLU A 113 -0.30 -23.17 19.43
C GLU A 113 -0.51 -24.68 19.63
N ARG A 114 -1.75 -25.14 19.84
CA ARG A 114 -2.08 -26.57 19.92
C ARG A 114 -1.65 -27.32 18.66
N LEU A 115 -1.99 -26.79 17.48
CA LEU A 115 -1.60 -27.39 16.19
C LEU A 115 -0.08 -27.42 16.02
N LYS A 116 0.64 -26.37 16.44
CA LYS A 116 2.12 -26.36 16.41
C LYS A 116 2.71 -27.40 17.37
N GLU A 117 2.12 -27.61 18.54
CA GLU A 117 2.55 -28.63 19.49
C GLU A 117 2.28 -30.04 18.96
N GLU A 118 1.13 -30.28 18.33
CA GLU A 118 0.81 -31.54 17.67
C GLU A 118 1.80 -31.87 16.55
N LEU A 119 2.15 -30.87 15.72
CA LEU A 119 3.18 -31.01 14.68
C LEU A 119 4.60 -31.23 15.24
N LYS A 120 4.90 -30.68 16.42
CA LYS A 120 6.17 -30.93 17.13
C LYS A 120 6.20 -32.28 17.82
N SER A 121 5.06 -32.81 18.22
CA SER A 121 4.97 -34.16 18.76
C SER A 121 5.29 -35.14 17.62
N PRO A 122 6.40 -35.91 17.69
CA PRO A 122 6.70 -36.86 16.65
C PRO A 122 5.58 -37.89 16.68
N THR A 123 4.75 -37.89 15.63
CA THR A 123 3.88 -39.02 15.35
C THR A 123 4.77 -40.26 15.41
N ARG A 124 4.57 -41.08 16.46
CA ARG A 124 5.03 -42.45 16.51
C ARG A 124 4.34 -43.15 15.34
N LYS A 125 4.94 -43.05 14.15
CA LYS A 125 4.69 -43.96 13.04
C LYS A 125 5.16 -45.33 13.52
N ARG A 126 4.23 -46.09 14.09
CA ARG A 126 4.27 -47.55 14.07
C ARG A 126 3.66 -48.02 12.76
#